data_AF-A0AAV7HPR7-F1
#
_entry.id   AF-A0AAV7HPR7-F1
#
_cell.length_a   1.000
_cell.length_b   1.000
_cell.length_c   1.000
_cell.angle_alpha   90.00
_cell.angle_beta   90.00
_cell.angle_gamma   90.00
#
_symmetry.space_group_name_H-M   'P 1'
#
loop_
_entity.id
_entity.type
_entity.pdbx_description
1 polymer ?
#
loop_
_entity_poly.entity_id
_entity_poly.type
_entity_poly.pdbx_seq_one_letter_code
_entity_poly.pdbx_strand_id
1 'polypeptide(L)'
;MFKSLNVTARVFERQIVQPRPSASVNSVRQFYENFVPSCTIYDIDCPDNSFRKFTDDGKYLISFSRNHQELIVYRPTWLSFSYNGEDCDSDALSQRAKRFDSFFIHLYTVSLATSNEFICKDVFLYLEGLEFGIFATSTAQTHEVPATEGAVNGVQCIERIVFHLVRLEDGFVLDEKVFCNDFVNLTHSMGVFLHEDLLCIMSLRYQAIHIVQIRDSGNLVDVRIVGTFCREDDELFIGSHIQVTEGPIFLSGIKQRLLSYIFRKHWSEETDQTLVCHPDIAFFHFCVSCLTNFIFKI
;
A
#
# COMPACT_ATOMS: atom_id res chain seq x y z
N MET A 1 -8.75 -25.36 -9.77
CA MET A 1 -8.58 -26.59 -8.97
C MET A 1 -7.88 -26.19 -7.69
N PHE A 2 -8.53 -26.36 -6.54
CA PHE A 2 -8.01 -25.92 -5.25
C PHE A 2 -6.80 -26.80 -4.86
N LYS A 3 -5.67 -26.18 -4.53
CA LYS A 3 -4.47 -26.87 -4.04
C LYS A 3 -4.67 -27.23 -2.56
N SER A 4 -4.30 -28.45 -2.19
CA SER A 4 -4.28 -28.87 -0.79
C SER A 4 -3.26 -28.05 0.00
N LEU A 5 -3.64 -27.50 1.16
CA LEU A 5 -2.71 -26.78 2.05
C LEU A 5 -1.76 -27.73 2.81
N ASN A 6 -1.97 -29.04 2.73
CA ASN A 6 -1.14 -30.03 3.41
C ASN A 6 0.16 -30.30 2.63
N VAL A 7 1.29 -29.88 3.20
CA VAL A 7 2.62 -30.02 2.61
C VAL A 7 2.97 -31.49 2.33
N THR A 8 2.69 -32.40 3.26
CA THR A 8 2.97 -33.84 3.12
C THR A 8 2.20 -34.44 1.94
N ALA A 9 0.91 -34.10 1.80
CA ALA A 9 0.10 -34.55 0.67
C ALA A 9 0.66 -34.04 -0.66
N ARG A 10 1.11 -32.78 -0.72
CA ARG A 10 1.74 -32.19 -1.92
C ARG A 10 3.11 -32.77 -2.25
N VAL A 11 3.89 -33.19 -1.25
CA VAL A 11 5.15 -33.90 -1.47
C VAL A 11 4.88 -35.24 -2.13
N PHE A 12 3.91 -36.01 -1.61
CA PHE A 12 3.53 -37.29 -2.20
C PHE A 12 2.95 -37.12 -3.61
N GLU A 13 2.12 -36.11 -3.83
CA GLU A 13 1.60 -35.78 -5.16
C GLU A 13 2.75 -35.47 -6.14
N ARG A 14 3.74 -34.67 -5.74
CA ARG A 14 4.93 -34.39 -6.55
C ARG A 14 5.76 -35.65 -6.86
N GLN A 15 5.87 -36.57 -5.91
CA GLN A 15 6.68 -37.78 -6.04
C GLN A 15 6.01 -38.88 -6.88
N ILE A 16 4.68 -38.94 -6.84
CA ILE A 16 3.90 -40.05 -7.42
C ILE A 16 3.25 -39.65 -8.75
N VAL A 17 2.86 -38.38 -8.92
CA VAL A 17 2.19 -37.92 -10.13
C VAL A 17 3.22 -37.52 -11.19
N GLN A 18 3.16 -38.17 -12.35
CA GLN A 18 3.95 -37.73 -13.50
C GLN A 18 3.41 -36.40 -14.04
N PRO A 19 4.25 -35.36 -14.14
CA PRO A 19 3.85 -34.10 -14.75
C PRO A 19 3.59 -34.31 -16.25
N ARG A 20 2.78 -33.42 -16.84
CA ARG A 20 2.64 -33.34 -18.30
C ARG A 20 4.03 -33.20 -18.95
N PRO A 21 4.21 -33.67 -20.19
CA PRO A 21 5.47 -33.46 -20.92
C PRO A 21 5.91 -31.98 -20.85
N SER A 22 7.18 -31.75 -20.52
CA SER A 22 7.80 -30.42 -20.35
C SER A 22 7.28 -29.57 -19.17
N ALA A 23 6.40 -30.09 -18.31
CA ALA A 23 5.88 -29.36 -17.14
C ALA A 23 6.60 -29.69 -15.81
N SER A 24 7.62 -30.55 -15.82
CA SER A 24 8.32 -31.03 -14.61
C SER A 24 8.91 -29.89 -13.78
N VAL A 25 9.62 -28.95 -14.43
CA VAL A 25 10.22 -27.79 -13.75
C VAL A 25 9.16 -26.91 -13.11
N ASN A 26 8.06 -26.66 -13.83
CA ASN A 26 6.99 -25.81 -13.34
C ASN A 26 6.22 -26.48 -12.18
N SER A 27 6.01 -27.79 -12.25
CA SER A 27 5.43 -28.60 -11.16
C SER A 27 6.28 -28.56 -9.89
N VAL A 28 7.61 -28.66 -10.03
CA VAL A 28 8.54 -28.53 -8.90
C VAL A 28 8.50 -27.11 -8.32
N ARG A 29 8.52 -26.06 -9.16
CA ARG A 29 8.44 -24.66 -8.69
C ARG A 29 7.14 -24.35 -7.95
N GLN A 30 6.03 -24.91 -8.41
CA GLN A 30 4.72 -24.76 -7.75
C GLN A 30 4.62 -25.40 -6.36
N PHE A 31 5.58 -26.26 -5.97
CA PHE A 31 5.67 -26.80 -4.62
C PHE A 31 6.34 -25.82 -3.65
N TYR A 32 7.29 -25.02 -4.12
CA TYR A 32 8.00 -24.04 -3.30
C TYR A 32 7.20 -22.74 -3.22
N GLU A 33 6.36 -22.64 -2.19
CA GLU A 33 5.59 -21.41 -1.90
C GLU A 33 6.41 -20.38 -1.10
N ASN A 34 7.52 -20.81 -0.51
CA ASN A 34 8.42 -19.96 0.25
C ASN A 34 9.78 -19.91 -0.43
N PHE A 35 10.30 -18.70 -0.59
CA PHE A 35 11.68 -18.47 -0.98
C PHE A 35 12.56 -18.58 0.26
N VAL A 36 13.43 -19.59 0.30
CA VAL A 36 14.53 -19.64 1.27
C VAL A 36 15.76 -19.06 0.57
N PRO A 37 16.43 -18.04 1.13
CA PRO A 37 17.62 -17.48 0.52
C PRO A 37 18.69 -18.58 0.41
N SER A 38 19.21 -18.78 -0.81
CA SER A 38 20.28 -19.74 -1.07
C SER A 38 21.65 -19.24 -0.65
N CYS A 39 21.81 -17.92 -0.50
CA CYS A 39 23.05 -17.25 -0.11
C CYS A 39 22.71 -15.89 0.50
N THR A 40 23.48 -15.48 1.52
CA THR A 40 23.45 -14.13 2.08
C THR A 40 24.86 -13.55 1.94
N ILE A 41 24.95 -12.37 1.34
CA ILE A 41 26.22 -11.66 1.12
C ILE A 41 26.25 -10.48 2.09
N TYR A 42 27.35 -10.33 2.80
CA TYR A 42 27.57 -9.29 3.81
C TYR A 42 28.56 -8.25 3.29
N ASP A 43 28.63 -7.12 4.00
CA ASP A 43 29.62 -6.04 3.76
C ASP A 43 29.65 -5.52 2.32
N ILE A 44 28.47 -5.41 1.69
CA ILE A 44 28.30 -4.79 0.39
C ILE A 44 28.42 -3.27 0.53
N ASP A 45 29.23 -2.66 -0.33
CA ASP A 45 29.31 -1.21 -0.45
C ASP A 45 28.00 -0.68 -1.08
N CYS A 46 27.18 -0.03 -0.26
CA CYS A 46 25.83 0.43 -0.59
C CYS A 46 25.75 1.97 -0.59
N PRO A 47 24.94 2.57 -1.48
CA PRO A 47 24.69 4.01 -1.46
C PRO A 47 23.99 4.43 -0.16
N ASP A 48 24.18 5.68 0.24
CA ASP A 48 23.57 6.30 1.45
C ASP A 48 22.09 6.64 1.22
N ASN A 49 21.30 5.60 0.95
CA ASN A 49 19.89 5.68 0.60
C ASN A 49 19.04 4.88 1.60
N SER A 50 17.77 5.27 1.73
CA SER A 50 16.78 4.51 2.47
C SER A 50 16.07 3.51 1.55
N PHE A 51 16.48 2.25 1.58
CA PHE A 51 15.82 1.18 0.82
C PHE A 51 14.44 0.87 1.39
N ARG A 52 13.43 0.78 0.50
CA ARG A 52 12.03 0.59 0.89
C ARG A 52 11.55 -0.84 0.66
N LYS A 53 11.28 -1.20 -0.59
CA LYS A 53 10.88 -2.56 -0.99
C LYS A 53 11.05 -2.74 -2.50
N PHE A 54 11.00 -4.00 -2.92
CA PHE A 54 10.79 -4.34 -4.33
C PHE A 54 9.33 -4.11 -4.72
N THR A 55 9.08 -3.84 -5.99
CA THR A 55 7.75 -4.01 -6.58
C THR A 55 7.33 -5.47 -6.49
N ASP A 56 6.02 -5.72 -6.45
CA ASP A 56 5.50 -7.06 -6.21
C ASP A 56 5.81 -8.02 -7.38
N ASP A 57 6.07 -7.46 -8.57
CA ASP A 57 6.58 -8.15 -9.77
C ASP A 57 8.12 -8.28 -9.82
N GLY A 58 8.84 -7.70 -8.85
CA GLY A 58 10.29 -7.75 -8.73
C GLY A 58 11.07 -6.93 -9.76
N LYS A 59 10.40 -6.10 -10.59
CA LYS A 59 11.05 -5.32 -11.65
C LYS A 59 11.86 -4.12 -11.14
N TYR A 60 11.44 -3.54 -10.02
CA TYR A 60 12.05 -2.32 -9.49
C TYR A 60 12.36 -2.49 -8.01
N LEU A 61 13.48 -1.92 -7.57
CA LEU A 61 13.77 -1.67 -6.17
C LEU A 61 13.57 -0.18 -5.89
N ILE A 62 12.65 0.10 -4.97
CA ILE A 62 12.31 1.46 -4.56
C ILE A 62 13.15 1.89 -3.37
N SER A 63 13.71 3.09 -3.46
CA SER A 63 14.46 3.71 -2.38
C SER A 63 14.25 5.23 -2.35
N PHE A 64 14.64 5.84 -1.24
CA PHE A 64 14.54 7.27 -1.03
C PHE A 64 15.90 7.84 -0.69
N SER A 65 16.11 9.11 -1.04
CA SER A 65 17.27 9.86 -0.58
C SER A 65 17.31 9.96 0.95
N ARG A 66 18.50 10.18 1.51
CA ARG A 66 18.69 10.30 2.97
C ARG A 66 17.85 11.40 3.62
N ASN A 67 17.64 12.51 2.91
CA ASN A 67 16.80 13.63 3.35
C ASN A 67 15.31 13.40 3.10
N HIS A 68 14.91 12.23 2.56
CA HIS A 68 13.52 11.90 2.22
C HIS A 68 12.86 12.94 1.30
N GLN A 69 13.57 13.43 0.28
CA GLN A 69 13.01 14.37 -0.70
C GLN A 69 12.93 13.81 -2.12
N GLU A 70 13.75 12.81 -2.43
CA GLU A 70 13.86 12.23 -3.75
C GLU A 70 13.52 10.74 -3.73
N LEU A 71 12.76 10.32 -4.73
CA LEU A 71 12.56 8.93 -5.10
C LEU A 71 13.72 8.48 -5.99
N ILE A 72 14.33 7.34 -5.64
CA ILE A 72 15.42 6.72 -6.37
C ILE A 72 15.00 5.31 -6.74
N VAL A 73 14.96 5.02 -8.04
CA VAL A 73 14.49 3.74 -8.57
C VAL A 73 15.64 2.97 -9.20
N TYR A 74 15.77 1.71 -8.80
CA TYR A 74 16.76 0.78 -9.32
C TYR A 74 16.11 -0.37 -10.08
N ARG A 75 16.78 -0.84 -11.12
CA ARG A 75 16.45 -2.09 -11.82
C ARG A 75 17.33 -3.22 -11.28
N PRO A 76 16.74 -4.26 -10.66
CA PRO A 76 17.48 -5.46 -10.28
C PRO A 76 17.99 -6.18 -11.55
N THR A 77 19.29 -6.41 -11.61
CA THR A 77 19.91 -7.17 -12.72
C THR A 77 20.12 -8.63 -12.40
N TRP A 78 20.05 -9.00 -11.12
CA TRP A 78 20.29 -10.34 -10.57
C TRP A 78 21.58 -10.97 -11.10
N LEU A 79 22.61 -11.11 -10.26
CA LEU A 79 23.81 -11.83 -10.66
C LEU A 79 23.46 -13.26 -11.10
N SER A 80 23.50 -13.52 -12.41
CA SER A 80 23.44 -14.86 -12.97
C SER A 80 24.81 -15.50 -12.80
N PHE A 81 25.07 -16.04 -11.62
CA PHE A 81 26.29 -16.78 -11.32
C PHE A 81 26.00 -18.28 -11.43
N SER A 82 26.67 -18.94 -12.37
CA SER A 82 26.74 -20.40 -12.43
C SER A 82 28.18 -20.83 -12.17
N TYR A 83 28.40 -21.55 -11.08
CA TYR A 83 29.70 -22.16 -10.76
C TYR A 83 29.76 -23.56 -11.37
N ASN A 84 30.84 -23.86 -12.10
CA ASN A 84 31.05 -25.16 -12.75
C ASN A 84 32.22 -25.96 -12.13
N GLY A 85 32.74 -25.54 -10.96
CA GLY A 85 33.84 -26.25 -10.28
C GLY A 85 33.37 -27.19 -9.18
N GLU A 86 34.24 -28.11 -8.79
CA GLU A 86 33.95 -29.16 -7.79
C GLU A 86 34.05 -28.64 -6.34
N ASP A 87 34.74 -27.52 -6.10
CA ASP A 87 34.90 -26.87 -4.79
C ASP A 87 34.41 -25.41 -4.84
N CYS A 88 33.29 -25.13 -4.20
CA CYS A 88 32.69 -23.79 -4.19
C CYS A 88 33.59 -22.81 -3.39
N ASP A 89 34.53 -22.14 -4.05
CA ASP A 89 35.28 -21.04 -3.44
C ASP A 89 34.33 -19.86 -3.25
N SER A 90 33.74 -19.79 -2.05
CA SER A 90 32.88 -18.69 -1.57
C SER A 90 33.51 -17.30 -1.83
N ASP A 91 34.84 -17.25 -1.87
CA ASP A 91 35.64 -16.05 -2.13
C ASP A 91 35.51 -15.51 -3.57
N ALA A 92 35.21 -16.35 -4.56
CA ALA A 92 35.04 -15.89 -5.94
C ALA A 92 33.70 -15.16 -6.14
N LEU A 93 32.64 -15.63 -5.46
CA LEU A 93 31.34 -14.96 -5.44
C LEU A 93 31.46 -13.60 -4.73
N SER A 94 32.18 -13.57 -3.61
CA SER A 94 32.32 -12.37 -2.78
C SER A 94 33.01 -11.23 -3.53
N GLN A 95 34.01 -11.49 -4.38
CA GLN A 95 34.75 -10.43 -5.10
C GLN A 95 33.92 -9.68 -6.15
N ARG A 96 33.04 -10.38 -6.89
CA ARG A 96 32.17 -9.73 -7.90
C ARG A 96 30.93 -9.08 -7.27
N ALA A 97 30.54 -9.55 -6.09
CA ALA A 97 29.37 -9.10 -5.35
C ALA A 97 29.65 -7.99 -4.31
N LYS A 98 30.85 -7.39 -4.28
CA LYS A 98 31.20 -6.37 -3.25
C LYS A 98 30.48 -5.04 -3.39
N ARG A 99 29.86 -4.76 -4.53
CA ARG A 99 29.23 -3.47 -4.82
C ARG A 99 27.74 -3.63 -5.08
N PHE A 100 26.96 -2.68 -4.59
CA PHE A 100 25.53 -2.61 -4.84
C PHE A 100 25.20 -2.58 -6.34
N ASP A 101 25.98 -1.83 -7.12
CA ASP A 101 25.81 -1.69 -8.58
C ASP A 101 26.00 -3.00 -9.35
N SER A 102 26.58 -4.03 -8.73
CA SER A 102 26.64 -5.38 -9.32
C SER A 102 25.27 -6.06 -9.40
N PHE A 103 24.33 -5.64 -8.56
CA PHE A 103 22.99 -6.23 -8.45
C PHE A 103 21.88 -5.30 -8.95
N PHE A 104 22.15 -4.00 -8.99
CA PHE A 104 21.14 -2.98 -9.23
C PHE A 104 21.69 -1.91 -10.16
N ILE A 105 20.94 -1.62 -11.21
CA ILE A 105 21.21 -0.47 -12.09
C ILE A 105 20.37 0.69 -11.60
N HIS A 106 20.99 1.82 -11.29
CA HIS A 106 20.27 3.08 -11.06
C HIS A 106 19.56 3.50 -12.35
N LEU A 107 18.24 3.71 -12.28
CA LEU A 107 17.45 4.17 -13.44
C LEU A 107 17.36 5.69 -13.46
N TYR A 108 16.82 6.27 -12.39
CA TYR A 108 16.61 7.71 -12.27
C TYR A 108 16.42 8.12 -10.81
N THR A 109 16.48 9.42 -10.59
CA THR A 109 16.15 10.09 -9.33
C THR A 109 15.16 11.21 -9.62
N VAL A 110 14.06 11.29 -8.86
CA VAL A 110 12.99 12.26 -9.03
C VAL A 110 12.69 12.93 -7.70
N SER A 111 12.68 14.26 -7.67
CA SER A 111 12.27 15.02 -6.48
C SER A 111 10.75 15.01 -6.38
N LEU A 112 10.22 14.42 -5.30
CA LEU A 112 8.77 14.40 -5.01
C LEU A 112 8.40 15.43 -3.95
N ALA A 113 9.31 15.71 -3.01
CA ALA A 113 9.07 16.66 -1.93
C ALA A 113 9.80 17.98 -2.20
N THR A 114 9.12 19.10 -1.98
CA THR A 114 9.71 20.43 -2.12
C THR A 114 9.77 21.17 -0.79
N SER A 115 10.79 22.01 -0.61
CA SER A 115 10.96 22.88 0.57
C SER A 115 10.98 22.13 1.91
N ASN A 116 9.84 22.13 2.63
CA ASN A 116 9.66 21.58 3.99
C ASN A 116 8.87 20.27 3.99
N GLU A 117 8.57 19.71 2.82
CA GLU A 117 7.93 18.42 2.71
C GLU A 117 8.95 17.29 2.77
N PHE A 118 8.50 16.15 3.29
CA PHE A 118 9.26 14.91 3.31
C PHE A 118 8.42 13.77 2.76
N ILE A 119 9.04 12.87 2.01
CA ILE A 119 8.45 11.62 1.56
C ILE A 119 8.17 10.75 2.79
N CYS A 120 6.91 10.34 2.93
CA CYS A 120 6.54 9.34 3.90
C CYS A 120 7.03 7.98 3.42
N LYS A 121 8.14 7.51 4.00
CA LYS A 121 8.73 6.20 3.65
C LYS A 121 7.72 5.07 3.70
N ASP A 122 6.70 5.19 4.55
CA ASP A 122 5.67 4.18 4.80
C ASP A 122 4.60 4.03 3.73
N VAL A 123 4.51 4.98 2.80
CA VAL A 123 3.51 4.97 1.74
C VAL A 123 4.20 4.72 0.40
N PHE A 124 4.12 3.46 -0.04
CA PHE A 124 4.41 3.06 -1.40
C PHE A 124 3.42 1.97 -1.80
N LEU A 125 2.47 2.34 -2.68
CA LEU A 125 1.47 1.43 -3.23
C LEU A 125 1.78 1.24 -4.72
N TYR A 126 1.79 0.00 -5.18
CA TYR A 126 2.17 -0.36 -6.54
C TYR A 126 0.97 -0.87 -7.32
N LEU A 127 0.75 -0.32 -8.50
CA LEU A 127 -0.29 -0.74 -9.43
C LEU A 127 0.37 -1.54 -10.56
N GLU A 128 0.46 -2.86 -10.36
CA GLU A 128 1.22 -3.78 -11.22
C GLU A 128 0.86 -3.69 -12.70
N GLY A 129 -0.43 -3.56 -13.03
CA GLY A 129 -0.89 -3.57 -14.43
C GLY A 129 -0.42 -2.37 -15.27
N LEU A 130 -0.13 -1.24 -14.63
CA LEU A 130 0.28 0.02 -15.30
C LEU A 130 1.71 0.43 -14.94
N GLU A 131 2.38 -0.33 -14.09
CA GLU A 131 3.69 0.03 -13.50
C GLU A 131 3.69 1.42 -12.83
N PHE A 132 2.57 1.78 -12.18
CA PHE A 132 2.46 3.05 -11.47
C PHE A 132 2.75 2.87 -9.98
N GLY A 133 3.45 3.85 -9.40
CA GLY A 133 3.69 3.96 -7.96
C GLY A 133 2.95 5.15 -7.37
N ILE A 134 2.24 4.92 -6.25
CA ILE A 134 1.70 5.99 -5.41
C ILE A 134 2.65 6.22 -4.24
N PHE A 135 3.07 7.48 -4.10
CA PHE A 135 3.91 7.96 -3.01
C PHE A 135 3.20 9.08 -2.26
N ALA A 136 3.55 9.30 -0.99
CA ALA A 136 3.02 10.43 -0.24
C ALA A 136 4.14 11.34 0.27
N THR A 137 3.97 12.65 0.13
CA THR A 137 4.77 13.67 0.82
C THR A 137 3.90 14.42 1.82
N SER A 138 4.52 14.91 2.89
CA SER A 138 3.83 15.71 3.89
C SER A 138 4.76 16.74 4.50
N THR A 139 4.22 17.90 4.88
CA THR A 139 4.90 18.82 5.78
C THR A 139 4.97 18.26 7.21
N ALA A 140 5.79 18.88 8.05
CA ALA A 140 5.85 18.52 9.47
C ALA A 140 4.50 18.75 10.16
N GLN A 141 4.17 17.88 11.11
CA GLN A 141 2.94 18.01 11.91
C GLN A 141 2.96 19.32 12.68
N THR A 142 1.86 20.06 12.62
CA THR A 142 1.70 21.33 13.34
C THR A 142 0.67 21.17 14.45
N HIS A 143 1.02 21.62 15.66
CA HIS A 143 0.12 21.57 16.82
C HIS A 143 -0.89 22.73 16.85
N GLU A 144 -0.68 23.77 16.04
CA GLU A 144 -1.64 24.86 15.86
C GLU A 144 -2.74 24.41 14.90
N VAL A 145 -3.94 24.20 15.44
CA VAL A 145 -5.10 23.73 14.69
C VAL A 145 -5.94 24.96 14.32
N PRO A 146 -5.90 25.46 13.07
CA PRO A 146 -6.79 26.55 12.67
C PRO A 146 -8.24 26.04 12.75
N ALA A 147 -9.10 26.71 13.51
CA ALA A 147 -10.51 26.36 13.59
C ALA A 147 -11.12 26.45 12.19
N THR A 148 -11.47 25.30 11.62
CA THR A 148 -12.00 25.18 10.26
C THR A 148 -13.36 24.49 10.35
N GLU A 149 -14.34 25.01 9.62
CA GLU A 149 -15.68 24.43 9.56
C GLU A 149 -15.62 22.96 9.10
N GLY A 150 -16.35 22.08 9.78
CA GLY A 150 -16.36 20.64 9.51
C GLY A 150 -15.17 19.83 10.07
N ALA A 151 -14.15 20.47 10.64
CA ALA A 151 -13.03 19.77 11.27
C ALA A 151 -13.38 19.27 12.69
N VAL A 152 -12.94 18.07 13.03
CA VAL A 152 -13.05 17.52 14.38
C VAL A 152 -12.06 18.21 15.32
N ASN A 153 -12.56 18.68 16.46
CA ASN A 153 -11.75 19.29 17.51
C ASN A 153 -10.78 18.27 18.13
N GLY A 154 -9.53 18.68 18.33
CA GLY A 154 -8.51 17.85 18.99
C GLY A 154 -7.76 16.87 18.07
N VAL A 155 -8.17 16.73 16.80
CA VAL A 155 -7.41 15.97 15.80
C VAL A 155 -6.23 16.81 15.30
N GLN A 156 -5.08 16.16 15.10
CA GLN A 156 -3.87 16.78 14.56
C GLN A 156 -4.11 17.37 13.17
N CYS A 157 -3.19 18.23 12.72
CA CYS A 157 -3.24 18.84 11.40
C CYS A 157 -1.86 18.74 10.74
N ILE A 158 -1.86 18.36 9.47
CA ILE A 158 -0.74 18.52 8.56
C ILE A 158 -1.16 19.57 7.54
N GLU A 159 -0.35 20.61 7.39
CA GLU A 159 -0.64 21.75 6.51
C GLU A 159 -0.86 21.28 5.07
N ARG A 160 -0.01 20.37 4.59
CA ARG A 160 -0.07 19.84 3.23
C ARG A 160 0.37 18.39 3.17
N ILE A 161 -0.48 17.54 2.62
CA ILE A 161 -0.22 16.15 2.26
C ILE A 161 -0.45 16.00 0.76
N VAL A 162 0.50 15.42 0.04
CA VAL A 162 0.38 15.22 -1.41
C VAL A 162 0.59 13.75 -1.72
N PHE A 163 -0.34 13.17 -2.49
CA PHE A 163 -0.18 11.86 -3.09
C PHE A 163 0.27 12.02 -4.53
N HIS A 164 1.44 11.48 -4.85
CA HIS A 164 2.07 11.55 -6.16
C HIS A 164 1.83 10.24 -6.91
N LEU A 165 1.27 10.32 -8.11
CA LEU A 165 1.20 9.21 -9.06
C LEU A 165 2.41 9.27 -9.98
N VAL A 166 3.27 8.26 -9.92
CA VAL A 166 4.53 8.22 -10.67
C VAL A 166 4.55 7.01 -11.58
N ARG A 167 4.92 7.20 -12.86
CA ARG A 167 5.21 6.10 -13.77
C ARG A 167 6.61 5.56 -13.47
N LEU A 168 6.70 4.29 -13.07
CA LEU A 168 7.98 3.73 -12.63
C LEU A 168 8.96 3.46 -13.78
N GLU A 169 8.49 3.37 -15.02
CA GLU A 169 9.35 3.15 -16.20
C GLU A 169 10.38 4.28 -16.39
N ASP A 170 9.95 5.54 -16.27
CA ASP A 170 10.74 6.73 -16.60
C ASP A 170 10.79 7.80 -15.50
N GLY A 171 10.05 7.60 -14.41
CA GLY A 171 10.04 8.51 -13.26
C GLY A 171 9.15 9.74 -13.43
N PHE A 172 8.30 9.77 -14.46
CA PHE A 172 7.43 10.92 -14.68
C PHE A 172 6.31 10.98 -13.63
N VAL A 173 6.16 12.14 -12.98
CA VAL A 173 5.01 12.42 -12.09
C VAL A 173 3.81 12.74 -12.98
N LEU A 174 2.83 11.84 -12.99
CA LEU A 174 1.67 11.88 -13.86
C LEU A 174 0.58 12.81 -13.31
N ASP A 175 0.31 12.73 -12.00
CA ASP A 175 -0.74 13.50 -11.34
C ASP A 175 -0.50 13.58 -9.83
N GLU A 176 -1.18 14.52 -9.16
CA GLU A 176 -1.07 14.78 -7.73
C GLU A 176 -2.44 14.96 -7.08
N LYS A 177 -2.65 14.34 -5.92
CA LYS A 177 -3.81 14.63 -5.05
C LYS A 177 -3.35 15.33 -3.78
N VAL A 178 -3.76 16.57 -3.62
CA VAL A 178 -3.39 17.41 -2.47
C VAL A 178 -4.51 17.43 -1.43
N PHE A 179 -4.12 17.30 -0.16
CA PHE A 179 -4.93 17.54 1.02
C PHE A 179 -4.29 18.66 1.83
N CYS A 180 -5.06 19.70 2.12
CA CYS A 180 -4.60 20.85 2.89
C CYS A 180 -5.27 20.86 4.25
N ASN A 181 -4.50 21.18 5.29
CA ASN A 181 -4.97 21.29 6.66
C ASN A 181 -5.75 20.06 7.13
N ASP A 182 -5.31 18.87 6.76
CA ASP A 182 -5.97 17.60 7.07
C ASP A 182 -5.00 16.67 7.82
N PHE A 183 -5.51 15.56 8.32
CA PHE A 183 -4.72 14.50 8.90
C PHE A 183 -5.08 13.16 8.26
N VAL A 184 -4.17 12.66 7.42
CA VAL A 184 -4.19 11.29 6.92
C VAL A 184 -3.10 10.53 7.67
N ASN A 185 -3.45 9.39 8.28
CA ASN A 185 -2.45 8.58 8.97
C ASN A 185 -1.59 7.79 7.96
N LEU A 186 -0.47 8.37 7.56
CA LEU A 186 0.47 7.75 6.62
C LEU A 186 1.35 6.65 7.27
N THR A 187 1.41 6.61 8.61
CA THR A 187 2.22 5.64 9.35
C THR A 187 1.74 4.22 9.05
N HIS A 188 2.67 3.36 8.64
CA HIS A 188 2.34 1.99 8.21
C HIS A 188 1.23 1.89 7.14
N SER A 189 1.01 2.95 6.35
CA SER A 189 -0.10 3.04 5.39
C SER A 189 -1.50 2.83 6.02
N MET A 190 -1.71 3.07 7.31
CA MET A 190 -2.99 2.77 7.97
C MET A 190 -4.18 3.60 7.46
N GLY A 191 -3.91 4.79 6.93
CA GLY A 191 -4.90 5.72 6.39
C GLY A 191 -5.07 5.65 4.88
N VAL A 192 -4.37 4.74 4.19
CA VAL A 192 -4.35 4.69 2.72
C VAL A 192 -4.43 3.24 2.26
N PHE A 193 -5.35 2.94 1.36
CA PHE A 193 -5.56 1.59 0.87
C PHE A 193 -5.75 1.60 -0.64
N LEU A 194 -5.12 0.67 -1.36
CA LEU A 194 -5.28 0.50 -2.80
C LEU A 194 -5.91 -0.88 -3.05
N HIS A 195 -6.99 -0.91 -3.81
CA HIS A 195 -7.62 -2.13 -4.30
C HIS A 195 -7.89 -2.01 -5.79
N GLU A 196 -7.23 -2.86 -6.57
CA GLU A 196 -7.21 -2.74 -8.03
C GLU A 196 -6.80 -1.30 -8.41
N ASP A 197 -7.67 -0.54 -9.06
CA ASP A 197 -7.45 0.86 -9.46
C ASP A 197 -8.08 1.89 -8.51
N LEU A 198 -8.68 1.46 -7.39
CA LEU A 198 -9.33 2.34 -6.41
C LEU A 198 -8.43 2.60 -5.21
N LEU A 199 -8.04 3.86 -5.05
CA LEU A 199 -7.30 4.40 -3.92
C LEU A 199 -8.27 5.02 -2.91
N CYS A 200 -8.28 4.46 -1.70
CA CYS A 200 -9.03 4.96 -0.55
C CYS A 200 -8.10 5.72 0.39
N ILE A 201 -8.42 6.99 0.68
CA ILE A 201 -7.66 7.86 1.58
C ILE A 201 -8.56 8.31 2.72
N MET A 202 -8.16 8.01 3.95
CA MET A 202 -8.90 8.34 5.15
C MET A 202 -8.47 9.71 5.70
N SER A 203 -9.32 10.71 5.50
CA SER A 203 -9.28 12.02 6.14
C SER A 203 -9.81 11.91 7.56
N LEU A 204 -8.92 11.92 8.55
CA LEU A 204 -9.31 11.80 9.96
C LEU A 204 -9.87 13.10 10.50
N ARG A 205 -9.34 14.24 10.05
CA ARG A 205 -9.78 15.55 10.55
C ARG A 205 -11.21 15.87 10.11
N TYR A 206 -11.60 15.44 8.92
CA TYR A 206 -12.95 15.68 8.36
C TYR A 206 -13.85 14.44 8.38
N GLN A 207 -13.41 13.35 9.03
CA GLN A 207 -14.15 12.08 9.11
C GLN A 207 -14.64 11.58 7.74
N ALA A 208 -13.77 11.65 6.73
CA ALA A 208 -14.11 11.31 5.36
C ALA A 208 -13.19 10.24 4.78
N ILE A 209 -13.72 9.41 3.89
CA ILE A 209 -12.95 8.51 3.04
C ILE A 209 -13.09 9.00 1.61
N HIS A 210 -11.98 9.41 1.03
CA HIS A 210 -11.87 9.78 -0.37
C HIS A 210 -11.61 8.51 -1.18
N ILE A 211 -12.46 8.24 -2.16
CA ILE A 211 -12.31 7.15 -3.11
C ILE A 211 -11.89 7.79 -4.43
N VAL A 212 -10.65 7.52 -4.83
CA VAL A 212 -10.01 8.07 -6.02
C VAL A 212 -9.69 6.91 -6.96
N GLN A 213 -10.05 7.00 -8.23
CA GLN A 213 -9.73 6.00 -9.24
C GLN A 213 -8.50 6.41 -10.03
N ILE A 214 -7.54 5.50 -10.15
CA ILE A 214 -6.33 5.67 -10.95
C ILE A 214 -6.64 5.23 -12.38
N ARG A 215 -6.62 6.17 -13.33
CA ARG A 215 -6.84 5.88 -14.75
C ARG A 215 -5.54 5.43 -15.43
N ASP A 216 -5.69 4.60 -16.45
CA ASP A 216 -4.63 4.23 -17.40
C ASP A 216 -4.01 5.43 -18.12
N SER A 217 -4.78 6.51 -18.30
CA SER A 217 -4.28 7.80 -18.78
C SER A 217 -3.28 8.48 -17.82
N GLY A 218 -3.09 7.96 -16.61
CA GLY A 218 -2.22 8.54 -15.59
C GLY A 218 -2.88 9.67 -14.82
N ASN A 219 -4.19 9.59 -14.54
CA ASN A 219 -4.91 10.63 -13.81
C ASN A 219 -5.58 10.07 -12.56
N LEU A 220 -5.65 10.88 -11.51
CA LEU A 220 -6.33 10.60 -10.25
C LEU A 220 -7.72 11.24 -10.28
N VAL A 221 -8.76 10.42 -10.41
CA VAL A 221 -10.15 10.88 -10.54
C VAL A 221 -10.90 10.66 -9.23
N ASP A 222 -11.35 11.73 -8.57
CA ASP A 222 -12.25 11.63 -7.42
C ASP A 222 -13.57 10.96 -7.84
N VAL A 223 -13.86 9.77 -7.31
CA VAL A 223 -15.09 9.02 -7.60
C VAL A 223 -16.16 9.35 -6.58
N ARG A 224 -15.78 9.38 -5.30
CA ARG A 224 -16.72 9.57 -4.20
C ARG A 224 -15.99 9.99 -2.93
N ILE A 225 -16.64 10.83 -2.15
CA ILE A 225 -16.28 11.09 -0.76
C ILE A 225 -17.37 10.50 0.12
N VAL A 226 -16.98 9.65 1.08
CA VAL A 226 -17.88 9.12 2.10
C VAL A 226 -17.57 9.83 3.40
N GLY A 227 -18.48 10.63 3.94
CA GLY A 227 -18.22 11.43 5.14
C GLY A 227 -19.40 11.43 6.12
N THR A 228 -19.77 12.62 6.59
CA THR A 228 -20.96 12.83 7.43
C THR A 228 -22.21 12.23 6.80
N PHE A 229 -22.36 12.46 5.50
CA PHE A 229 -23.45 11.99 4.68
C PHE A 229 -23.02 10.84 3.76
N CYS A 230 -23.99 10.00 3.46
CA CYS A 230 -23.86 8.72 2.80
C CYS A 230 -24.26 8.79 1.31
N ARG A 231 -25.09 9.78 0.97
CA ARG A 231 -25.50 10.23 -0.34
C ARG A 231 -25.44 11.76 -0.39
N GLU A 232 -25.33 12.30 -1.58
CA GLU A 232 -25.25 13.75 -1.80
C GLU A 232 -26.54 14.48 -1.40
N ASP A 233 -27.68 13.79 -1.47
CA ASP A 233 -29.01 14.32 -1.15
C ASP A 233 -29.44 14.11 0.31
N ASP A 234 -28.63 13.42 1.13
CA ASP A 234 -28.96 13.14 2.52
C ASP A 234 -29.14 14.44 3.34
N GLU A 235 -28.34 15.47 3.05
CA GLU A 235 -28.44 16.75 3.77
C GLU A 235 -29.79 17.44 3.54
N LEU A 236 -30.32 17.37 2.31
CA LEU A 236 -31.64 17.91 1.96
C LEU A 236 -32.77 17.07 2.58
N PHE A 237 -32.61 15.75 2.60
CA PHE A 237 -33.58 14.85 3.21
C PHE A 237 -33.64 15.05 4.73
N ILE A 238 -32.49 15.20 5.37
CA ILE A 238 -32.39 15.43 6.81
C ILE A 238 -32.88 16.86 7.14
N GLY A 239 -32.43 17.88 6.41
CA GLY A 239 -32.87 19.27 6.61
C GLY A 239 -34.38 19.49 6.43
N SER A 240 -35.04 18.71 5.56
CA SER A 240 -36.50 18.75 5.40
C SER A 240 -37.27 18.06 6.54
N HIS A 241 -36.61 17.24 7.35
CA HIS A 241 -37.21 16.50 8.48
C HIS A 241 -36.73 16.99 9.86
N ILE A 242 -35.67 17.80 9.95
CA ILE A 242 -35.24 18.46 11.19
C ILE A 242 -36.16 19.67 11.44
N GLN A 243 -37.32 19.42 12.03
CA GLN A 243 -37.95 20.39 12.93
C GLN A 243 -37.79 20.01 14.41
N VAL A 244 -37.23 18.84 14.74
CA VAL A 244 -37.22 18.33 16.12
C VAL A 244 -36.02 17.40 16.41
N THR A 245 -34.79 17.90 16.54
CA THR A 245 -33.79 17.32 17.46
C THR A 245 -32.56 18.25 17.60
N GLU A 246 -32.49 19.03 18.69
CA GLU A 246 -31.27 19.78 19.09
C GLU A 246 -30.28 18.85 19.82
N GLY A 247 -29.87 17.76 19.17
CA GLY A 247 -28.92 16.79 19.73
C GLY A 247 -27.78 16.49 18.77
N PRO A 248 -26.54 16.30 19.24
CA PRO A 248 -25.43 15.91 18.37
C PRO A 248 -25.74 14.55 17.72
N ILE A 249 -25.63 14.47 16.39
CA ILE A 249 -25.82 13.23 15.63
C ILE A 249 -24.64 12.30 15.94
N PHE A 250 -24.79 11.49 16.99
CA PHE A 250 -23.73 10.64 17.55
C PHE A 250 -23.20 9.60 16.56
N LEU A 251 -24.05 9.14 15.64
CA LEU A 251 -23.73 8.16 14.59
C LEU A 251 -23.93 8.79 13.21
N SER A 252 -22.89 9.43 12.68
CA SER A 252 -22.83 9.87 11.29
C SER A 252 -22.97 8.69 10.31
N GLY A 253 -23.26 8.99 9.05
CA GLY A 253 -23.50 7.98 8.02
C GLY A 253 -22.37 6.96 7.87
N ILE A 254 -21.12 7.42 7.87
CA ILE A 254 -19.96 6.53 7.81
C ILE A 254 -19.86 5.58 9.01
N LYS A 255 -20.15 6.06 10.22
CA LYS A 255 -20.11 5.23 11.44
C LYS A 255 -21.16 4.14 11.38
N GLN A 256 -22.39 4.48 10.98
CA GLN A 256 -23.48 3.51 10.84
C GLN A 256 -23.19 2.46 9.77
N ARG A 257 -22.74 2.87 8.57
CA ARG A 257 -22.45 1.93 7.47
C ARG A 257 -21.31 0.99 7.81
N LEU A 258 -20.26 1.51 8.43
CA LEU A 258 -19.10 0.71 8.78
C LEU A 258 -19.43 -0.29 9.89
N LEU A 259 -20.18 0.13 10.92
CA LEU A 259 -20.75 -0.77 11.93
C LEU A 259 -21.64 -1.83 11.29
N SER A 260 -22.53 -1.44 10.37
CA SER A 260 -23.44 -2.38 9.68
C SER A 260 -22.67 -3.37 8.82
N TYR A 261 -21.62 -2.93 8.12
CA TYR A 261 -20.75 -3.79 7.32
C TYR A 261 -19.99 -4.79 8.18
N ILE A 262 -19.32 -4.32 9.25
CA ILE A 262 -18.58 -5.18 10.18
C ILE A 262 -19.53 -6.18 10.85
N PHE A 263 -20.71 -5.72 11.31
CA PHE A 263 -21.74 -6.58 11.88
C PHE A 263 -22.19 -7.64 10.88
N ARG A 264 -22.53 -7.23 9.64
CA ARG A 264 -22.98 -8.17 8.61
C ARG A 264 -21.89 -9.17 8.23
N LYS A 265 -20.63 -8.75 8.17
CA LYS A 265 -19.49 -9.62 7.88
C LYS A 265 -19.29 -10.66 8.98
N HIS A 266 -19.22 -10.22 10.24
CA HIS A 266 -19.14 -11.14 11.38
C HIS A 266 -20.36 -12.07 11.50
N TRP A 267 -21.56 -11.54 11.25
CA TRP A 267 -22.79 -12.34 11.26
C TRP A 267 -22.82 -13.37 10.13
N SER A 268 -22.27 -13.05 8.95
CA SER A 268 -22.15 -14.00 7.84
C SER A 268 -21.03 -15.03 8.02
N GLU A 269 -19.96 -14.69 8.74
CA GLU A 269 -18.82 -15.58 9.02
C GLU A 269 -19.20 -16.74 9.95
N GLU A 270 -20.25 -16.62 10.76
CA GLU A 270 -20.79 -17.73 11.56
C GLU A 270 -21.35 -18.89 10.70
N THR A 271 -21.58 -18.68 9.40
CA THR A 271 -22.19 -19.67 8.51
C THR A 271 -21.30 -20.32 7.45
N ASP A 272 -20.08 -19.83 7.17
CA ASP A 272 -19.27 -20.38 6.07
C ASP A 272 -17.75 -20.31 6.33
N GLN A 273 -17.17 -21.40 6.85
CA GLN A 273 -15.75 -21.48 7.23
C GLN A 273 -14.79 -21.78 6.06
N THR A 274 -15.26 -21.84 4.80
CA THR A 274 -14.49 -22.42 3.68
C THR A 274 -13.94 -21.42 2.65
N LEU A 275 -14.20 -20.12 2.79
CA LEU A 275 -13.81 -19.10 1.80
C LEU A 275 -13.03 -17.94 2.45
N VAL A 276 -11.83 -18.22 2.96
CA VAL A 276 -10.89 -17.15 3.36
C VAL A 276 -9.98 -16.83 2.18
N CYS A 277 -10.44 -15.94 1.30
CA CYS A 277 -9.57 -15.32 0.31
C CYS A 277 -8.95 -14.04 0.91
N HIS A 278 -7.62 -13.92 0.76
CA HIS A 278 -6.74 -12.98 1.45
C HIS A 278 -6.93 -11.45 1.22
N PRO A 279 -7.65 -10.90 0.22
CA PRO A 279 -7.81 -9.43 0.12
C PRO A 279 -8.86 -8.85 1.10
N ASP A 280 -9.79 -9.66 1.59
CA ASP A 280 -10.87 -9.21 2.48
C ASP A 280 -10.42 -8.88 3.90
N ILE A 281 -9.27 -9.41 4.34
CA ILE A 281 -8.74 -9.18 5.68
C ILE A 281 -8.11 -7.78 5.76
N ALA A 282 -7.35 -7.37 4.75
CA ALA A 282 -6.72 -6.05 4.73
C ALA A 282 -7.76 -4.93 4.60
N PHE A 283 -8.76 -5.11 3.73
CA PHE A 283 -9.90 -4.19 3.65
C PHE A 283 -10.70 -4.16 4.95
N PHE A 284 -10.89 -5.32 5.61
CA PHE A 284 -11.52 -5.36 6.92
C PHE A 284 -10.70 -4.64 8.00
N HIS A 285 -9.37 -4.78 8.04
CA HIS A 285 -8.52 -4.02 8.95
C HIS A 285 -8.57 -2.52 8.65
N PHE A 286 -8.64 -2.13 7.38
CA PHE A 286 -8.85 -0.73 6.99
C PHE A 286 -10.21 -0.23 7.48
N CYS A 287 -11.29 -1.00 7.30
CA CYS A 287 -12.60 -0.67 7.86
C CYS A 287 -12.57 -0.59 9.38
N VAL A 288 -12.01 -1.58 10.09
CA VAL A 288 -11.90 -1.55 11.55
C VAL A 288 -11.07 -0.34 12.01
N SER A 289 -9.98 -0.01 11.33
CA SER A 289 -9.19 1.20 11.57
C SER A 289 -10.03 2.47 11.38
N CYS A 290 -10.82 2.56 10.31
CA CYS A 290 -11.78 3.65 10.11
C CYS A 290 -12.78 3.73 11.28
N LEU A 291 -13.28 2.59 11.76
CA LEU A 291 -14.19 2.54 12.91
C LEU A 291 -13.53 3.08 14.17
N THR A 292 -12.34 2.57 14.50
CA THR A 292 -11.63 2.93 15.72
C THR A 292 -11.30 4.41 15.73
N ASN A 293 -10.83 4.95 14.59
CA ASN A 293 -10.45 6.34 14.51
C ASN A 293 -11.65 7.30 14.43
N PHE A 294 -12.77 6.91 13.82
CA PHE A 294 -13.98 7.76 13.74
C PHE A 294 -14.91 7.64 14.96
N ILE A 295 -14.91 6.51 15.69
CA ILE A 295 -15.83 6.26 16.80
C ILE A 295 -15.17 6.40 18.17
N PHE A 296 -13.93 5.95 18.36
CA PHE A 296 -13.35 5.78 19.69
C PHE A 296 -12.19 6.74 20.04
N LYS A 297 -11.73 7.54 19.07
CA LYS A 297 -10.59 8.46 19.24
C LYS A 297 -10.98 9.95 19.27
N ILE A 298 -12.26 10.22 19.40
CA ILE A 298 -12.88 11.55 19.56
C ILE A 298 -13.76 11.48 20.79
#